data_AF-A0A382PGB2-F1
#
_entry.id   AF-A0A382PGB2-F1
#
_cell.length_a   1.000
_cell.length_b   1.000
_cell.length_c   1.000
_cell.angle_alpha   90.00
_cell.angle_beta   90.00
_cell.angle_gamma   90.00
#
_symmetry.space_group_name_H-M   'P 1'
#
loop_
_entity.id
_entity.type
_entity.pdbx_description
1 polymer ?
#
loop_
_entity_poly.entity_id
_entity_poly.type
_entity_poly.pdbx_seq_one_letter_code
_entity_poly.pdbx_strand_id
1 'polypeptide(L)'
;DLEDASDFEKAGTATITDVDGSEIITWTSKKGNALFGIAGLTRAFVAASIVVAKDDLQVIKGIGPFIEEKLNALGIYMFVQIARMTPELEEEVNVAIEFFPGRVKRDEWVRQAKELVE
;
A
#
# COMPACT_ATOMS: atom_id res chain seq x y z
N ASP A 1 -1.98 -17.81 -15.67
CA ASP A 1 -0.62 -17.35 -15.35
C ASP A 1 -0.65 -15.88 -14.98
N LEU A 2 0.19 -15.53 -14.01
CA LEU A 2 0.47 -14.16 -13.61
C LEU A 2 1.01 -13.41 -14.83
N GLU A 3 0.42 -12.29 -15.22
CA GLU A 3 0.99 -11.45 -16.27
C GLU A 3 2.30 -10.86 -15.75
N ASP A 4 3.39 -11.50 -16.17
CA ASP A 4 4.76 -11.06 -15.95
C ASP A 4 4.91 -9.66 -16.55
N ALA A 5 5.17 -8.65 -15.71
CA ALA A 5 5.36 -7.29 -16.19
C ALA A 5 6.70 -7.09 -16.94
N SER A 6 7.46 -8.16 -17.25
CA SER A 6 8.74 -8.13 -17.95
C SER A 6 8.68 -7.53 -19.36
N ASP A 7 7.59 -7.69 -20.12
CA ASP A 7 7.44 -7.19 -21.52
C ASP A 7 7.02 -5.71 -21.64
N PHE A 8 6.69 -5.05 -20.52
CA PHE A 8 6.27 -3.65 -20.52
C PHE A 8 7.45 -2.71 -20.83
N GLU A 9 7.21 -1.74 -21.70
CA GLU A 9 8.14 -0.63 -21.96
C GLU A 9 8.42 0.18 -20.68
N LYS A 10 9.60 0.82 -20.60
CA LYS A 10 10.03 1.59 -19.41
C LYS A 10 9.03 2.69 -19.00
N ALA A 11 8.31 3.27 -19.94
CA ALA A 11 7.23 4.23 -19.74
C ALA A 11 6.15 3.94 -20.80
N GLY A 12 4.87 4.21 -20.51
CA GLY A 12 3.82 3.85 -21.46
C GLY A 12 2.41 4.05 -20.92
N THR A 13 1.44 3.50 -21.66
CA THR A 13 0.02 3.56 -21.32
C THR A 13 -0.56 2.17 -21.53
N ALA A 14 -1.38 1.69 -20.59
CA ALA A 14 -2.03 0.37 -20.64
C ALA A 14 -3.48 0.51 -20.20
N THR A 15 -4.33 -0.39 -20.68
CA THR A 15 -5.73 -0.46 -20.27
C THR A 15 -5.91 -1.68 -19.40
N ILE A 16 -6.29 -1.49 -18.14
CA ILE A 16 -6.63 -2.55 -17.19
C ILE A 16 -8.11 -2.88 -17.38
N THR A 17 -8.52 -4.15 -17.28
CA THR A 17 -9.91 -4.63 -17.40
C THR A 17 -10.24 -5.67 -16.32
N ASP A 18 -11.36 -5.53 -15.59
CA ASP A 18 -11.92 -6.52 -14.65
C ASP A 18 -13.44 -6.74 -14.81
N VAL A 19 -14.07 -7.32 -13.77
CA VAL A 19 -15.51 -7.55 -13.65
C VAL A 19 -16.34 -6.26 -13.55
N ASP A 20 -15.71 -5.13 -13.18
CA ASP A 20 -16.29 -3.80 -12.94
C ASP A 20 -15.96 -2.76 -14.03
N GLY A 21 -15.09 -3.10 -15.00
CA GLY A 21 -14.89 -2.34 -16.24
C GLY A 21 -13.43 -2.20 -16.66
N SER A 22 -13.14 -1.21 -17.50
CA SER A 22 -11.79 -0.94 -18.02
C SER A 22 -11.31 0.49 -17.69
N GLU A 23 -10.04 0.64 -17.34
CA GLU A 23 -9.40 1.92 -17.03
C GLU A 23 -8.07 2.06 -17.75
N ILE A 24 -7.79 3.27 -18.24
CA ILE A 24 -6.51 3.60 -18.87
C ILE A 24 -5.55 4.07 -17.79
N ILE A 25 -4.43 3.38 -17.63
CA ILE A 25 -3.30 3.82 -16.81
C ILE A 25 -2.13 4.30 -17.66
N THR A 26 -1.45 5.37 -17.26
CA THR A 26 -0.16 5.82 -17.80
C THR A 26 0.92 5.60 -16.76
N TRP A 27 2.14 5.19 -17.11
CA TRP A 27 3.30 5.16 -16.21
C TRP A 27 4.52 5.83 -16.85
N THR A 28 5.43 6.35 -16.02
CA THR A 28 6.60 7.12 -16.46
C THR A 28 7.95 6.41 -16.22
N SER A 29 8.01 5.36 -15.38
CA SER A 29 9.22 4.52 -15.26
C SER A 29 8.91 3.07 -14.83
N LYS A 30 9.89 2.16 -14.97
CA LYS A 30 9.77 0.72 -14.60
C LYS A 30 11.07 0.22 -13.96
N LYS A 31 10.96 -0.68 -12.97
CA LYS A 31 12.10 -1.42 -12.37
C LYS A 31 11.71 -2.88 -12.13
N GLY A 32 12.34 -3.80 -12.86
CA GLY A 32 11.89 -5.20 -12.88
C GLY A 32 10.43 -5.26 -13.33
N ASN A 33 9.57 -5.89 -12.54
CA ASN A 33 8.14 -5.97 -12.82
C ASN A 33 7.31 -4.82 -12.24
N ALA A 34 7.94 -3.79 -11.66
CA ALA A 34 7.23 -2.66 -11.06
C ALA A 34 7.14 -1.47 -12.02
N LEU A 35 5.95 -0.89 -12.15
CA LEU A 35 5.67 0.36 -12.89
C LEU A 35 5.59 1.55 -11.90
N PHE A 36 6.01 2.73 -12.34
CA PHE A 36 6.14 3.95 -11.54
C PHE A 36 5.58 5.17 -12.28
N GLY A 37 5.11 6.16 -11.53
CA GLY A 37 4.49 7.37 -12.09
C GLY A 37 3.13 7.09 -12.72
N ILE A 38 2.37 6.20 -12.10
CA ILE A 38 1.10 5.70 -12.63
C ILE A 38 0.00 6.78 -12.49
N ALA A 39 -0.75 7.08 -13.56
CA ALA A 39 -1.88 8.00 -13.58
C ALA A 39 -3.08 7.39 -14.33
N GLY A 40 -4.31 7.87 -14.12
CA GLY A 40 -5.51 7.40 -14.85
C GLY A 40 -6.31 6.27 -14.19
N LEU A 41 -5.91 5.81 -13.00
CA LEU A 41 -6.73 4.93 -12.15
C LEU A 41 -7.91 5.69 -11.53
N THR A 42 -9.12 5.14 -11.67
CA THR A 42 -10.35 5.66 -11.05
C THR A 42 -11.02 4.66 -10.09
N ARG A 43 -10.57 3.39 -10.08
CA ARG A 43 -11.12 2.25 -9.32
C ARG A 43 -10.01 1.22 -9.04
N ALA A 44 -10.24 0.32 -8.08
CA ALA A 44 -9.32 -0.75 -7.76
C ALA A 44 -9.72 -2.06 -8.49
N PHE A 45 -8.80 -2.61 -9.30
CA PHE A 45 -8.97 -3.90 -9.95
C PHE A 45 -8.64 -5.08 -9.02
N VAL A 46 -9.30 -6.23 -9.18
CA VAL A 46 -9.22 -7.41 -8.29
C VAL A 46 -8.20 -8.49 -8.77
N ALA A 47 -7.18 -8.69 -7.92
CA ALA A 47 -6.56 -9.93 -7.42
C ALA A 47 -5.59 -10.86 -8.19
N ALA A 48 -5.35 -10.80 -9.52
CA ALA A 48 -4.31 -11.67 -10.14
C ALA A 48 -3.13 -10.95 -10.81
N SER A 49 -3.29 -9.68 -11.22
CA SER A 49 -2.27 -8.93 -11.98
C SER A 49 -1.89 -7.58 -11.36
N ILE A 50 -2.46 -7.20 -10.21
CA ILE A 50 -1.85 -6.16 -9.38
C ILE A 50 -0.92 -6.88 -8.43
N VAL A 51 0.38 -6.81 -8.67
CA VAL A 51 1.35 -7.02 -7.59
C VAL A 51 1.13 -5.86 -6.62
N VAL A 52 0.18 -6.03 -5.68
CA VAL A 52 0.06 -5.15 -4.52
C VAL A 52 1.28 -5.48 -3.70
N ALA A 53 2.33 -4.67 -3.81
CA ALA A 53 3.44 -4.75 -2.88
C ALA A 53 2.85 -4.55 -1.47
N LYS A 54 2.87 -5.62 -0.68
CA LYS A 54 2.51 -5.59 0.73
C LYS A 54 3.79 -5.77 1.53
N ASP A 55 4.03 -4.84 2.43
CA ASP A 55 5.12 -4.94 3.39
C ASP A 55 4.70 -5.82 4.57
N ASP A 56 5.68 -6.48 5.20
CA ASP A 56 5.45 -7.14 6.49
C ASP A 56 5.37 -6.07 7.59
N LEU A 57 4.16 -5.58 7.87
CA LEU A 57 3.94 -4.52 8.86
C LEU A 57 4.37 -4.94 10.27
N GLN A 58 4.52 -6.25 10.54
CA GLN A 58 4.98 -6.76 11.85
C GLN A 58 6.46 -6.46 12.14
N VAL A 59 7.21 -6.00 11.13
CA VAL A 59 8.56 -5.45 11.32
C VAL A 59 8.53 -4.20 12.24
N ILE A 60 7.43 -3.45 12.23
CA ILE A 60 7.23 -2.30 13.13
C ILE A 60 6.84 -2.82 14.52
N LYS A 61 7.66 -2.50 15.53
CA LYS A 61 7.39 -2.88 16.91
C LYS A 61 6.06 -2.30 17.38
N GLY A 62 5.23 -3.18 17.92
CA GLY A 62 3.88 -2.83 18.38
C GLY A 62 2.78 -3.27 17.41
N ILE A 63 3.11 -3.64 16.17
CA ILE A 63 2.20 -4.27 15.20
C ILE A 63 2.39 -5.78 15.28
N GLY A 64 1.43 -6.47 15.90
CA GLY A 64 1.33 -7.94 15.85
C GLY A 64 0.35 -8.40 14.76
N PRO A 65 0.22 -9.72 14.53
CA PRO A 65 -0.63 -10.28 13.47
C PRO A 65 -2.07 -9.74 13.47
N PHE A 66 -2.67 -9.61 14.65
CA PHE A 66 -4.02 -9.07 14.82
C PHE A 66 -4.14 -7.59 14.42
N ILE A 67 -3.11 -6.79 14.71
CA ILE A 67 -3.08 -5.36 14.37
C ILE A 67 -2.86 -5.20 12.86
N GLU A 68 -1.96 -6.00 12.29
CA GLU A 68 -1.74 -6.02 10.85
C GLU A 68 -3.02 -6.39 10.09
N GLU A 69 -3.80 -7.37 10.56
CA GLU A 69 -5.09 -7.73 9.97
C GLU A 69 -6.06 -6.54 9.94
N LYS A 70 -6.16 -5.79 11.04
CA LYS A 70 -6.98 -4.58 11.09
C LYS A 70 -6.47 -3.47 10.17
N LEU A 71 -5.15 -3.24 10.11
CA LEU A 71 -4.55 -2.26 9.21
C LEU A 71 -4.82 -2.59 7.73
N ASN A 72 -4.71 -3.88 7.37
CA ASN A 72 -5.05 -4.36 6.04
C ASN A 72 -6.53 -4.13 5.73
N ALA A 73 -7.44 -4.40 6.67
CA ALA A 73 -8.86 -4.11 6.51
C ALA A 73 -9.16 -2.61 6.32
N LEU A 74 -8.29 -1.72 6.81
CA LEU A 74 -8.32 -0.27 6.61
C LEU A 74 -7.61 0.19 5.33
N GLY A 75 -7.08 -0.72 4.51
CA GLY A 75 -6.37 -0.39 3.28
C GLY A 75 -4.90 0.00 3.45
N ILE A 76 -4.32 -0.27 4.62
CA ILE A 76 -2.91 0.04 4.95
C ILE A 76 -2.10 -1.24 4.80
N TYR A 77 -1.27 -1.28 3.76
CA TYR A 77 -0.51 -2.47 3.34
C TYR A 77 0.99 -2.23 3.25
N MET A 78 1.45 -0.97 3.28
CA MET A 78 2.85 -0.59 3.06
C MET A 78 3.40 0.34 4.14
N PHE A 79 4.69 0.23 4.42
CA PHE A 79 5.42 1.11 5.34
C PHE A 79 5.29 2.58 4.95
N VAL A 80 5.27 2.90 3.64
CA VAL A 80 5.13 4.29 3.17
C VAL A 80 3.81 4.94 3.57
N GLN A 81 2.74 4.17 3.72
CA GLN A 81 1.45 4.67 4.19
C GLN A 81 1.53 5.05 5.68
N ILE A 82 2.15 4.19 6.49
CA ILE A 82 2.39 4.45 7.92
C ILE A 82 3.36 5.61 8.10
N ALA A 83 4.47 5.64 7.36
CA ALA A 83 5.49 6.69 7.42
C ALA A 83 4.95 8.09 7.09
N ARG A 84 3.84 8.18 6.35
CA ARG A 84 3.20 9.43 5.94
C ARG A 84 2.00 9.82 6.79
N MET A 85 1.64 9.03 7.81
CA MET A 85 0.55 9.41 8.72
C MET A 85 0.85 10.75 9.39
N THR A 86 -0.17 11.61 9.44
CA THR A 86 -0.15 12.82 10.26
C THR A 86 -0.61 12.49 11.68
N PRO A 87 -0.37 13.35 12.68
CA PRO A 87 -0.85 13.12 14.04
C PRO A 87 -2.37 12.87 14.13
N GLU A 88 -3.15 13.49 13.24
CA GLU A 88 -4.60 13.29 13.14
C GLU A 88 -4.91 11.89 12.62
N LEU A 89 -4.23 11.45 11.54
CA LEU A 89 -4.44 10.11 10.97
C LEU A 89 -3.95 9.00 11.91
N GLU A 90 -2.88 9.24 12.69
CA GLU A 90 -2.45 8.31 13.76
C GLU A 90 -3.58 8.06 14.76
N GLU A 91 -4.31 9.11 15.16
CA GLU A 91 -5.43 9.00 16.10
C GLU A 91 -6.63 8.29 15.46
N GLU A 92 -6.99 8.64 14.22
CA GLU A 92 -8.07 7.98 13.48
C GLU A 92 -7.80 6.47 13.30
N VAL A 93 -6.57 6.10 12.92
CA VAL A 93 -6.15 4.71 12.80
C VAL A 93 -6.19 4.03 14.17
N ASN A 94 -5.72 4.69 15.23
CA ASN A 94 -5.74 4.15 16.57
C ASN A 94 -7.16 3.85 17.07
N VAL A 95 -8.13 4.71 16.78
CA VAL A 95 -9.56 4.49 17.06
C VAL A 95 -10.09 3.33 16.22
N ALA A 96 -9.79 3.31 14.92
CA ALA A 96 -10.32 2.32 13.98
C ALA A 96 -9.82 0.89 14.24
N ILE A 97 -8.60 0.73 14.77
CA ILE A 97 -8.09 -0.59 15.17
C ILE A 97 -8.65 -1.06 16.53
N GLU A 98 -9.50 -0.25 17.19
CA GLU A 98 -10.18 -0.52 18.47
C GLU A 98 -9.24 -1.07 19.54
N PHE A 99 -8.03 -0.49 19.63
CA PHE A 99 -7.00 -0.90 20.57
C PHE A 99 -6.83 0.16 21.66
N PHE A 100 -6.00 -0.13 22.68
CA PHE A 100 -5.72 0.85 23.74
C PHE A 100 -5.36 2.22 23.16
N PRO A 101 -5.96 3.30 23.71
CA PRO A 101 -5.79 4.64 23.16
C PRO A 101 -4.31 5.07 23.11
N GLY A 102 -3.92 5.71 22.00
CA GLY A 102 -2.60 6.31 21.80
C GLY A 102 -1.46 5.34 21.47
N ARG A 103 -1.75 4.08 21.13
CA ARG A 103 -0.71 3.07 20.89
C ARG A 103 0.13 3.38 19.66
N VAL A 104 -0.49 3.84 18.56
CA VAL A 104 0.21 4.18 17.31
C VAL A 104 1.35 5.17 17.57
N LYS A 105 1.07 6.21 18.36
CA LYS A 105 2.03 7.25 18.72
C LYS A 105 3.03 6.79 19.78
N ARG A 106 2.57 6.09 20.82
CA ARG A 106 3.42 5.60 21.92
C ARG A 106 4.47 4.60 21.43
N ASP A 107 4.07 3.72 20.51
CA ASP A 107 4.95 2.71 19.91
C ASP A 107 5.69 3.28 18.68
N GLU A 108 5.57 4.58 18.40
CA GLU A 108 6.31 5.31 17.35
C GLU A 108 6.22 4.69 15.94
N TRP A 109 5.05 4.21 15.53
CA TRP A 109 4.90 3.47 14.26
C TRP A 109 5.37 4.28 13.05
N VAL A 110 5.04 5.56 13.00
CA VAL A 110 5.43 6.46 11.90
C VAL A 110 6.95 6.62 11.82
N ARG A 111 7.63 6.73 12.97
CA ARG A 111 9.10 6.85 13.02
C ARG A 111 9.75 5.57 12.50
N GLN A 112 9.32 4.40 12.99
CA GLN A 112 9.84 3.11 12.54
C GLN A 112 9.57 2.85 11.06
N ALA A 113 8.38 3.19 10.57
CA ALA A 113 8.03 3.05 9.16
C ALA A 113 8.90 3.92 8.24
N LYS A 114 9.29 5.13 8.69
CA LYS A 114 10.22 5.99 7.95
C LYS A 114 11.59 5.34 7.78
N GLU A 115 12.10 4.65 8.80
CA GLU A 115 13.38 3.93 8.74
C GLU A 115 13.37 2.76 7.75
N LEU A 116 12.18 2.23 7.41
CA LEU A 116 12.02 1.09 6.50
C LEU A 116 11.80 1.51 5.03
N VAL A 117 11.55 2.79 4.77
CA VAL A 117 11.33 3.34 3.41
C VAL A 117 12.46 4.25 2.92
N GLU A 118 13.49 4.43 3.73
CA GLU A 118 14.69 5.22 3.42
C GLU A 118 15.69 4.46 2.52
#